data_AF-A0AA51F5V2-F1
#
_entry.id   AF-A0AA51F5V2-F1
#
_cell.length_a   1.000
_cell.length_b   1.000
_cell.length_c   1.000
_cell.angle_alpha   90.00
_cell.angle_beta   90.00
_cell.angle_gamma   90.00
#
_symmetry.space_group_name_H-M   'P 1'
#
loop_
_entity.id
_entity.type
_entity.pdbx_description
1 polymer ?
#
loop_
_entity_poly.entity_id
_entity_poly.type
_entity_poly.pdbx_seq_one_letter_code
_entity_poly.pdbx_strand_id
1 'polypeptide(L)'
;EKDVAAIDINMGCPKEFSIKGGMGVALLEETDKAYSILHTLVTNLSIPVTCKIRIFETAEETLNVVKKLVSAGIKAIAIHGRTRNERPQHAVH
;
A
#
# COMPACT_ATOMS: atom_id res chain seq x y z
N GLU A 1 -6.54 -17.76 -7.36
CA GLU A 1 -7.44 -16.90 -8.15
C GLU A 1 -8.81 -17.50 -8.45
N LYS A 2 -9.12 -18.75 -8.10
CA LYS A 2 -10.40 -19.39 -8.43
C LYS A 2 -11.54 -19.13 -7.43
N ASP A 3 -11.19 -18.72 -6.21
CA ASP A 3 -12.15 -18.62 -5.09
C ASP A 3 -12.36 -17.19 -4.58
N VAL A 4 -11.62 -16.22 -5.11
CA VAL A 4 -11.66 -14.81 -4.70
C VAL A 4 -11.73 -13.90 -5.92
N ALA A 5 -12.43 -12.78 -5.78
CA ALA A 5 -12.59 -11.81 -6.87
C ALA A 5 -11.35 -10.92 -7.09
N ALA A 6 -10.50 -10.75 -6.08
CA ALA A 6 -9.32 -9.89 -6.12
C ALA A 6 -8.33 -10.24 -4.99
N ILE A 7 -7.10 -9.72 -5.10
CA ILE A 7 -6.08 -9.74 -4.05
C ILE A 7 -5.74 -8.31 -3.65
N ASP A 8 -5.75 -8.00 -2.34
CA ASP A 8 -5.33 -6.71 -1.81
C ASP A 8 -4.04 -6.84 -0.99
N ILE A 9 -3.10 -5.92 -1.20
CA ILE A 9 -1.84 -5.88 -0.45
C ILE A 9 -1.89 -4.80 0.62
N ASN A 10 -1.73 -5.23 1.87
CA ASN A 10 -1.62 -4.33 3.01
C ASN A 10 -0.25 -3.65 3.05
N MET A 11 -0.25 -2.35 2.79
CA MET A 11 0.90 -1.46 2.90
C MET A 11 0.63 -0.33 3.91
N GLY A 12 -0.28 -0.53 4.87
CA GLY A 12 -0.74 0.53 5.78
C GLY A 12 -0.79 0.15 7.26
N CYS A 13 -0.46 -1.08 7.63
CA CYS A 13 -0.43 -1.51 9.03
C CYS A 13 0.76 -0.88 9.78
N PRO A 14 0.52 -0.12 10.87
CA PRO A 14 1.60 0.50 11.66
C PRO A 14 1.99 -0.35 12.89
N LYS A 15 1.44 -1.55 13.05
CA LYS A 15 1.74 -2.39 14.22
C LYS A 15 3.19 -2.88 14.16
N GLU A 16 3.85 -2.88 15.31
CA GLU A 16 5.28 -3.18 15.44
C GLU A 16 5.67 -4.53 14.82
N PHE A 17 4.86 -5.58 14.98
CA PHE A 17 5.15 -6.89 14.37
C PHE A 17 5.19 -6.83 12.84
N SER A 18 4.34 -5.98 12.22
CA SER A 18 4.30 -5.79 10.78
C SER A 18 5.55 -5.07 10.31
N ILE A 19 5.92 -3.99 11.02
CA ILE A 19 7.11 -3.19 10.71
C ILE A 19 8.37 -4.03 10.84
N LYS A 20 8.55 -4.76 11.95
CA LYS A 20 9.70 -5.65 12.16
C LYS A 20 9.79 -6.77 11.11
N GLY A 21 8.66 -7.19 10.55
CA GLY A 21 8.62 -8.15 9.45
C GLY A 21 8.78 -7.54 8.05
N GLY A 22 9.01 -6.22 7.94
CA GLY A 22 9.10 -5.53 6.65
C GLY A 22 7.78 -5.49 5.86
N MET A 23 6.65 -5.57 6.56
CA MET A 23 5.29 -5.59 6.02
C MET A 23 4.51 -4.33 6.40
N GLY A 24 3.36 -4.11 5.75
CA GLY A 24 2.50 -2.97 6.08
C GLY A 24 3.19 -1.66 5.74
N VAL A 25 3.17 -0.70 6.65
CA VAL A 25 3.71 0.66 6.39
C VAL A 25 5.21 0.66 6.08
N ALA A 26 5.97 -0.35 6.52
CA ALA A 26 7.39 -0.49 6.20
C ALA A 26 7.65 -0.62 4.69
N LEU A 27 6.68 -1.16 3.93
CA LEU A 27 6.78 -1.22 2.47
C LEU A 27 6.72 0.16 1.81
N LEU A 28 6.13 1.16 2.47
CA LEU A 28 6.09 2.53 1.95
C LEU A 28 7.44 3.24 2.09
N GLU A 29 8.26 2.84 3.07
CA GLU A 29 9.65 3.29 3.23
C GLU A 29 10.58 2.64 2.19
N GLU A 30 10.23 1.45 1.69
CA GLU A 30 10.93 0.73 0.62
C GLU A 30 10.10 0.69 -0.68
N THR A 31 9.77 1.85 -1.26
CA THR A 31 8.78 1.92 -2.36
C THR A 31 9.16 1.11 -3.61
N ASP A 32 10.44 0.85 -3.88
CA ASP A 32 10.87 -0.05 -4.97
C ASP A 32 10.47 -1.50 -4.73
N LYS A 33 10.58 -1.97 -3.48
CA LYS A 33 10.14 -3.30 -3.08
C LYS A 33 8.62 -3.43 -3.16
N ALA A 34 7.90 -2.40 -2.71
CA ALA A 34 6.45 -2.35 -2.86
C ALA A 34 6.03 -2.43 -4.34
N TYR A 35 6.68 -1.66 -5.22
CA TYR A 35 6.46 -1.74 -6.66
C TYR A 35 6.74 -3.15 -7.20
N SER A 36 7.88 -3.75 -6.85
CA SER A 36 8.26 -5.08 -7.32
C SER A 36 7.24 -6.15 -6.90
N ILE A 37 6.74 -6.10 -5.67
CA ILE A 37 5.68 -7.00 -5.18
C ILE A 37 4.41 -6.84 -6.02
N LEU A 38 3.93 -5.61 -6.19
CA LEU A 38 2.70 -5.34 -6.96
C LEU A 38 2.85 -5.75 -8.42
N HIS A 39 3.95 -5.38 -9.05
CA HIS A 39 4.21 -5.69 -10.46
C HIS A 39 4.28 -7.20 -10.69
N THR A 40 4.93 -7.94 -9.78
CA THR A 40 4.99 -9.40 -9.83
C THR A 40 3.58 -10.01 -9.74
N LEU A 41 2.76 -9.55 -8.79
CA LEU A 41 1.39 -10.06 -8.62
C LEU A 41 0.51 -9.74 -9.83
N VAL A 42 0.53 -8.49 -10.30
CA VAL A 42 -0.24 -8.02 -11.46
C VAL A 42 0.13 -8.82 -12.72
N THR A 43 1.41 -9.15 -12.90
CA THR A 43 1.89 -9.89 -14.09
C THR A 43 1.50 -11.37 -14.06
N ASN A 44 1.32 -11.95 -12.87
CA ASN A 44 1.17 -13.40 -12.72
C ASN A 44 -0.24 -13.86 -12.30
N LEU A 45 -1.14 -12.93 -11.97
CA LEU A 45 -2.52 -13.24 -11.57
C LEU A 45 -3.51 -12.77 -12.64
N SER A 46 -4.53 -13.58 -12.90
CA SER A 46 -5.61 -13.22 -13.82
C SER A 46 -6.71 -12.36 -13.17
N ILE A 47 -6.74 -12.31 -11.84
CA ILE A 47 -7.67 -11.48 -11.06
C ILE A 47 -7.05 -10.12 -10.67
N PRO A 48 -7.86 -9.07 -10.43
CA PRO A 48 -7.39 -7.77 -10.01
C PRO A 48 -6.51 -7.80 -8.75
N VAL A 49 -5.43 -7.02 -8.79
CA VAL A 49 -4.59 -6.72 -7.63
C VAL A 49 -4.85 -5.27 -7.20
N THR A 50 -5.06 -5.05 -5.91
CA THR A 50 -5.23 -3.74 -5.29
C THR A 50 -4.22 -3.57 -4.14
N CYS A 51 -4.07 -2.35 -3.64
CA CYS A 51 -3.35 -2.15 -2.39
C CYS A 51 -4.00 -1.10 -1.50
N LYS A 52 -3.69 -1.19 -0.20
CA LYS A 52 -4.11 -0.21 0.79
C LYS A 52 -2.91 0.43 1.46
N ILE A 53 -2.83 1.75 1.41
CA ILE A 53 -1.74 2.56 1.97
C ILE A 53 -2.21 3.49 3.11
N ARG A 54 -1.25 4.23 3.67
CA ARG A 54 -1.43 5.45 4.48
C ARG A 54 -0.83 6.65 3.76
N ILE A 55 -1.23 7.86 4.13
CA ILE A 55 -0.60 9.09 3.65
C ILE A 55 0.74 9.35 4.33
N PHE A 56 1.55 10.18 3.70
CA PHE A 56 2.77 10.75 4.27
C PHE A 56 2.49 12.14 4.88
N GLU A 57 3.50 12.75 5.49
CA GLU A 57 3.39 14.08 6.10
C GLU A 57 3.07 15.17 5.06
N THR A 58 3.43 14.94 3.78
CA THR A 58 3.10 15.85 2.69
C THR A 58 2.25 15.18 1.60
N ALA A 59 1.38 15.99 0.97
CA ALA A 59 0.58 15.55 -0.17
C ALA A 59 1.45 15.20 -1.38
N GLU A 60 2.57 15.91 -1.58
CA GLU A 60 3.51 15.65 -2.67
C GLU A 60 4.19 14.28 -2.53
N GLU A 61 4.68 13.96 -1.34
CA GLU A 61 5.29 12.65 -1.05
C GLU A 61 4.27 11.52 -1.24
N THR A 62 3.05 11.71 -0.72
CA THR A 62 1.94 10.78 -0.92
C THR A 62 1.68 10.57 -2.42
N LEU A 63 1.61 11.65 -3.21
CA LEU A 63 1.35 11.59 -4.64
C LEU A 63 2.47 10.86 -5.40
N ASN A 64 3.73 11.07 -5.03
CA ASN A 64 4.87 10.40 -5.65
C ASN A 64 4.83 8.88 -5.41
N VAL A 65 4.53 8.45 -4.18
CA VAL A 65 4.36 7.04 -3.85
C VAL A 65 3.16 6.44 -4.58
N VAL A 66 2.02 7.13 -4.58
CA VAL A 66 0.81 6.66 -5.30
C VAL A 66 1.09 6.47 -6.79
N LYS A 67 1.73 7.45 -7.45
CA LYS A 67 2.08 7.35 -8.88
C LYS A 67 2.96 6.12 -9.16
N LYS A 68 3.96 5.87 -8.31
CA LYS A 68 4.84 4.70 -8.43
C LYS A 68 4.07 3.39 -8.26
N LEU A 69 3.26 3.25 -7.22
CA LEU A 69 2.48 2.03 -6.99
C LEU A 69 1.44 1.78 -8.10
N VAL A 70 0.77 2.83 -8.59
CA VAL A 70 -0.18 2.74 -9.70
C VAL A 70 0.51 2.29 -10.99
N SER A 71 1.74 2.73 -11.24
CA SER A 71 2.50 2.31 -12.43
C SER A 71 2.80 0.80 -12.47
N ALA A 72 2.67 0.08 -11.35
CA ALA A 72 2.79 -1.37 -11.32
C ALA A 72 1.60 -2.10 -11.98
N GLY A 73 0.50 -1.39 -12.28
CA GLY A 73 -0.70 -1.94 -12.93
C GLY A 73 -1.81 -2.38 -11.98
N ILE A 74 -1.79 -1.94 -10.71
CA ILE A 74 -2.87 -2.22 -9.76
C ILE A 74 -4.21 -1.64 -10.24
N LYS A 75 -5.31 -2.33 -9.92
CA LYS A 75 -6.65 -1.94 -10.38
C LYS A 75 -7.28 -0.83 -9.56
N ALA A 76 -6.93 -0.76 -8.27
CA ALA A 76 -7.40 0.27 -7.34
C ALA A 76 -6.40 0.44 -6.20
N ILE A 77 -6.45 1.63 -5.57
CA ILE A 77 -5.69 1.95 -4.37
C ILE A 77 -6.63 2.53 -3.31
N ALA A 78 -6.59 1.96 -2.11
CA ALA A 78 -7.29 2.49 -0.94
C ALA A 78 -6.32 3.30 -0.09
N ILE A 79 -6.67 4.54 0.26
CA ILE A 79 -5.82 5.43 1.04
C ILE A 79 -6.47 5.68 2.39
N HIS A 80 -5.77 5.32 3.46
CA HIS A 80 -6.11 5.81 4.78
C HIS A 80 -5.49 7.20 4.93
N GLY A 81 -6.33 8.24 4.99
CA GLY A 81 -5.95 9.64 5.24
C GLY A 81 -5.41 9.90 6.65
N ARG A 82 -4.54 9.03 7.16
CA ARG A 82 -3.75 9.23 8.38
C ARG A 82 -2.32 8.77 8.14
N THR A 83 -1.35 9.48 8.68
CA THR A 83 0.07 9.09 8.65
C THR A 83 0.31 7.86 9.52
N ARG A 84 1.54 7.31 9.46
CA ARG A 84 1.93 6.13 10.25
C ARG A 84 1.68 6.31 11.75
N ASN A 85 2.01 7.49 12.27
CA ASN A 85 2.05 7.75 13.71
C ASN A 85 0.68 8.18 14.26
N GLU A 86 -0.27 8.51 13.38
CA GLU A 86 -1.62 8.92 13.75
C GLU A 86 -2.50 7.73 14.17
N ARG A 87 -3.05 7.86 15.38
CA ARG A 87 -4.01 6.96 16.04
C ARG A 87 -5.47 7.32 15.73
N PRO A 88 -6.45 6.43 16.04
CA PRO A 88 -7.87 6.68 15.75
C PRO A 88 -8.45 8.00 16.29
N GLN A 89 -7.90 8.54 17.39
CA GLN A 89 -8.32 9.84 17.93
C GLN A 89 -7.92 11.06 17.09
N HIS A 90 -6.95 10.92 16.17
CA HIS A 90 -6.58 12.00 15.26
C HIS A 90 -7.62 12.07 14.13
N ALA A 91 -7.94 13.28 13.66
CA ALA A 91 -8.81 13.46 12.51
C ALA A 91 -8.25 12.73 11.27
N VAL A 92 -9.12 12.40 10.32
CA VAL A 92 -8.70 11.99 8.98
C VAL A 92 -8.51 13.27 8.16
N HIS A 93 -7.46 13.31 7.35
CA HIS A 93 -7.18 14.39 6.41
C HIS A 93 -8.07 14.30 5.17
#